data_AF-A0A3L6D9N0-F1
#
_entry.id   AF-A0A3L6D9N0-F1
#
_cell.length_a   1.000
_cell.length_b   1.000
_cell.length_c   1.000
_cell.angle_alpha   90.00
_cell.angle_beta   90.00
_cell.angle_gamma   90.00
#
_symmetry.space_group_name_H-M   'P 1'
#
loop_
_entity.id
_entity.type
_entity.pdbx_description
1 polymer ?
#
loop_
_entity_poly.entity_id
_entity_poly.type
_entity_poly.pdbx_seq_one_letter_code
_entity_poly.pdbx_strand_id
1 'polypeptide(L)'
;MQSATRLTLLLCAAWAAALLYGEMGAYWASYLACSWPSSSSSSSPPLMDSTSLGLPSSSVALQAAEFYTDLNMRRSFQSTILPFKPDVVLFLGDHFDGGPYMPDEEWQESLFRFKHIFGLNDQRTKQQIPIYYLPGNHDIGYSAFHSVHPEVLSRYEKEFGSRNYQFSAGKVDFVVVDAQTLDGHDHDQCTVVHSTPFGPVTEHTLGTISWQQGNLYPSFMLLSAGPKLSQNSTDLEHEVAMNLCFLPKQTHIYIWYICQFVVTILLLVFWPTNGLGSLPCMNTFMSFMRSVGAELLSRTKEKDDEDDGDYDMVFDAEGSMHLVKKAVAKTPSASSDSRPTGRGSVVARATAGRHRLEPDSSIRVDMGSEMTSEDGGKLARAGKSGARKVLQRLFRVIQSVLVIAALNAPLYMMLLFKDWIDR
;
A
#
# COMPACT_ATOMS: atom_id res chain seq x y z
N MET A 1 31.36 22.06 7.10
CA MET A 1 31.16 20.69 7.65
C MET A 1 30.06 20.65 8.70
N GLN A 2 30.06 21.54 9.71
CA GLN A 2 29.02 21.58 10.77
C GLN A 2 27.57 21.65 10.27
N SER A 3 27.27 22.41 9.22
CA SER A 3 25.91 22.51 8.65
C SER A 3 25.39 21.18 8.08
N ALA A 4 26.24 20.42 7.40
CA ALA A 4 25.85 19.13 6.83
C ALA A 4 25.61 18.09 7.93
N THR A 5 26.48 18.04 8.95
CA THR A 5 26.31 17.15 10.10
C THR A 5 25.01 17.45 10.85
N ARG A 6 24.65 18.73 11.03
CA ARG A 6 23.37 19.12 11.65
C ARG A 6 22.18 18.63 10.84
N LEU A 7 22.20 18.79 9.51
CA LEU A 7 21.16 18.24 8.64
C LEU A 7 21.06 16.72 8.79
N THR A 8 22.18 16.00 8.72
CA THR A 8 22.18 14.54 8.88
C THR A 8 21.56 14.12 10.20
N LEU A 9 21.91 14.77 11.31
CA LEU A 9 21.32 14.47 12.63
C LEU A 9 19.82 14.76 12.68
N LEU A 10 19.36 15.86 12.08
CA LEU A 10 17.93 16.16 11.98
C LEU A 10 17.18 15.11 11.16
N LEU A 11 17.76 14.68 10.03
CA LEU A 11 17.20 13.61 9.21
C LEU A 11 17.19 12.27 9.97
N CYS A 12 18.24 11.96 10.75
CA CYS A 12 18.23 10.78 11.63
C CYS A 12 17.08 10.83 12.64
N ALA A 13 16.87 11.96 13.31
CA ALA A 13 15.78 12.12 14.27
C ALA A 13 14.41 12.05 13.60
N ALA A 14 14.27 12.63 12.40
CA ALA A 14 13.03 12.56 11.62
C ALA A 14 12.72 11.11 11.19
N TRP A 15 13.73 10.32 10.80
CA TRP A 15 13.57 8.90 10.50
C TRP A 15 13.22 8.09 11.75
N ALA A 16 13.84 8.36 12.89
CA ALA A 16 13.51 7.67 14.13
C ALA A 16 12.06 7.95 14.56
N ALA A 17 11.63 9.21 14.51
CA ALA A 17 10.25 9.60 14.80
C ALA A 17 9.26 8.95 13.81
N ALA A 18 9.63 8.89 12.54
CA ALA A 18 8.84 8.26 11.50
C ALA A 18 8.60 6.77 11.76
N LEU A 19 9.66 6.02 12.03
CA LEU A 19 9.58 4.61 12.34
C LEU A 19 8.81 4.36 13.64
N LEU A 20 9.07 5.15 14.69
CA LEU A 20 8.31 5.02 15.95
C LEU A 20 6.83 5.29 15.76
N TYR A 21 6.46 6.24 14.91
CA TYR A 21 5.05 6.50 14.59
C TYR A 21 4.45 5.37 13.75
N GLY A 22 5.05 5.00 12.62
CA GLY A 22 4.47 4.01 11.71
C GLY A 22 4.43 2.60 12.30
N GLU A 23 5.47 2.18 13.02
CA GLU A 23 5.56 0.81 13.56
C GLU A 23 4.86 0.64 14.91
N MET A 24 4.48 1.71 15.61
CA MET A 24 3.89 1.64 16.95
C MET A 24 2.80 2.68 17.19
N GLY A 25 3.10 3.96 16.95
CA GLY A 25 2.17 5.06 17.21
C GLY A 25 0.86 4.98 16.43
N ALA A 26 0.89 4.50 15.17
CA ALA A 26 -0.29 4.36 14.33
C ALA A 26 -1.30 3.35 14.91
N TYR A 27 -0.82 2.20 15.40
CA TYR A 27 -1.67 1.18 16.04
C TYR A 27 -2.25 1.69 17.37
N TRP A 28 -1.46 2.42 18.17
CA TRP A 28 -1.97 3.07 19.37
C TRP A 28 -3.01 4.14 19.07
N ALA A 29 -2.83 4.91 17.99
CA ALA A 29 -3.81 5.90 17.56
C ALA A 29 -5.14 5.22 17.15
N SER A 30 -5.09 4.11 16.41
CA SER A 30 -6.28 3.30 16.09
C SER A 30 -6.97 2.77 17.35
N TYR A 31 -6.22 2.27 18.33
CA TYR A 31 -6.76 1.82 19.62
C TYR A 31 -7.47 2.96 20.36
N LEU A 32 -6.83 4.13 20.48
CA LEU A 32 -7.38 5.29 21.18
C LEU A 32 -8.56 5.93 20.45
N ALA A 33 -8.64 5.77 19.13
CA ALA A 33 -9.74 6.28 18.31
C ALA A 33 -11.01 5.41 18.42
N CYS A 34 -10.90 4.17 18.90
CA CYS A 34 -12.05 3.30 19.09
C CYS A 34 -12.39 3.08 20.57
N SER A 35 -13.64 2.70 20.83
CA SER A 35 -14.13 2.38 22.16
C SER A 35 -15.18 1.28 22.09
N TRP A 36 -15.38 0.57 23.19
CA TRP A 36 -16.50 -0.34 23.32
C TRP A 36 -17.82 0.41 23.07
N PRO A 37 -18.76 -0.16 22.29
CA PRO A 37 -20.04 0.48 22.03
C PRO A 37 -20.76 0.77 23.34
N SER A 38 -21.15 2.03 23.53
CA SER A 38 -22.15 2.42 24.54
C SER A 38 -23.53 2.45 23.88
N SER A 39 -24.60 2.30 24.67
CA SER A 39 -25.99 2.11 24.21
C SER A 39 -26.63 3.32 23.51
N SER A 40 -25.88 4.07 22.71
CA SER A 40 -26.41 5.14 21.85
C SER A 40 -25.51 5.39 20.63
N SER A 41 -26.07 5.07 19.46
CA SER A 41 -25.75 5.53 18.10
C SER A 41 -24.31 5.36 17.59
N SER A 42 -24.10 4.32 16.77
CA SER A 42 -23.00 4.24 15.82
C SER A 42 -23.32 5.08 14.58
N SER A 43 -22.70 6.25 14.45
CA SER A 43 -22.62 6.96 13.18
C SER A 43 -21.39 6.48 12.42
N SER A 44 -21.58 5.61 11.42
CA SER A 44 -20.52 5.22 10.49
C SER A 44 -20.25 6.37 9.51
N PRO A 45 -19.00 6.81 9.29
CA PRO A 45 -18.67 7.65 8.15
C PRO A 45 -18.90 6.86 6.85
N PRO A 46 -19.36 7.50 5.75
CA PRO A 46 -19.44 6.83 4.46
C PRO A 46 -18.03 6.58 3.92
N LEU A 47 -17.82 5.39 3.36
CA LEU A 47 -16.60 5.01 2.66
C LEU A 47 -16.96 4.67 1.21
N MET A 48 -16.15 5.20 0.29
CA MET A 48 -16.34 5.13 -1.17
C MET A 48 -15.15 4.41 -1.81
N ASP A 49 -15.49 3.74 -2.89
CA ASP A 49 -14.80 2.71 -3.69
C ASP A 49 -13.52 3.19 -4.43
N SER A 50 -12.56 2.27 -4.60
CA SER A 50 -11.60 2.26 -5.73
C SER A 50 -10.79 0.95 -5.76
N THR A 51 -11.35 -0.05 -6.43
CA THR A 51 -10.73 -0.98 -7.39
C THR A 51 -9.40 -1.67 -7.02
N SER A 52 -9.53 -2.98 -6.85
CA SER A 52 -8.53 -3.97 -6.46
C SER A 52 -7.31 -4.04 -7.38
N LEU A 53 -6.12 -3.89 -6.80
CA LEU A 53 -4.84 -4.17 -7.47
C LEU A 53 -4.57 -5.68 -7.42
N GLY A 54 -4.99 -6.39 -8.47
CA GLY A 54 -4.54 -7.74 -8.74
C GLY A 54 -3.04 -7.75 -9.07
N LEU A 55 -2.23 -8.34 -8.19
CA LEU A 55 -0.79 -8.52 -8.39
C LEU A 55 -0.50 -9.99 -8.76
N PRO A 56 0.31 -10.24 -9.81
CA PRO A 56 0.62 -11.60 -10.28
C PRO A 56 1.64 -12.33 -9.37
N SER A 57 1.55 -13.66 -9.38
CA SER A 57 2.19 -14.60 -8.43
C SER A 57 3.65 -14.98 -8.77
N SER A 58 4.39 -15.36 -7.70
CA SER A 58 5.74 -15.95 -7.65
C SER A 58 6.96 -15.01 -7.84
N SER A 59 7.19 -14.11 -6.87
CA SER A 59 8.45 -13.36 -6.79
C SER A 59 8.83 -13.05 -5.35
N VAL A 60 10.08 -12.60 -5.11
CA VAL A 60 10.53 -12.05 -3.82
C VAL A 60 9.55 -10.99 -3.28
N ALA A 61 8.82 -10.31 -4.17
CA ALA A 61 7.79 -9.35 -3.78
C ALA A 61 6.61 -10.01 -3.05
N LEU A 62 6.21 -11.23 -3.41
CA LEU A 62 5.13 -11.96 -2.72
C LEU A 62 5.57 -12.34 -1.30
N GLN A 63 6.75 -12.92 -1.14
CA GLN A 63 7.28 -13.26 0.20
C GLN A 63 7.44 -12.02 1.08
N ALA A 64 7.89 -10.90 0.51
CA ALA A 64 7.96 -9.63 1.23
C ALA A 64 6.55 -9.13 1.60
N ALA A 65 5.59 -9.23 0.69
CA ALA A 65 4.22 -8.79 0.92
C ALA A 65 3.53 -9.65 2.01
N GLU A 66 3.70 -10.98 1.98
CA GLU A 66 3.28 -11.90 3.04
C GLU A 66 3.89 -11.52 4.38
N PHE A 67 5.23 -11.39 4.44
CA PHE A 67 5.93 -11.04 5.69
C PHE A 67 5.42 -9.73 6.31
N TYR A 68 5.25 -8.69 5.50
CA TYR A 68 4.78 -7.39 5.99
C TYR A 68 3.28 -7.40 6.33
N THR A 69 2.50 -8.26 5.69
CA THR A 69 1.07 -8.43 6.01
C THR A 69 0.89 -9.17 7.31
N ASP A 70 1.63 -10.26 7.51
CA ASP A 70 1.66 -11.02 8.77
C ASP A 70 2.04 -10.13 9.95
N LEU A 71 3.09 -9.32 9.77
CA LEU A 71 3.53 -8.34 10.75
C LEU A 71 2.43 -7.32 11.07
N ASN A 72 1.76 -6.79 10.04
CA ASN A 72 0.67 -5.84 10.22
C ASN A 72 -0.52 -6.45 10.97
N MET A 73 -0.95 -7.65 10.59
CA MET A 73 -2.06 -8.36 11.25
C MET A 73 -1.72 -8.67 12.70
N ARG A 74 -0.49 -9.15 12.96
CA ARG A 74 -0.01 -9.41 14.32
C ARG A 74 -0.03 -8.16 15.19
N ARG A 75 0.50 -7.04 14.71
CA ARG A 75 0.47 -5.75 15.42
C ARG A 75 -0.95 -5.26 15.65
N SER A 76 -1.81 -5.38 14.64
CA SER A 76 -3.22 -5.01 14.74
C SER A 76 -3.89 -5.80 15.86
N PHE A 77 -3.72 -7.12 15.87
CA PHE A 77 -4.28 -7.98 16.90
C PHE A 77 -3.70 -7.67 18.29
N GLN A 78 -2.38 -7.66 18.43
CA GLN A 78 -1.72 -7.55 19.72
C GLN A 78 -1.75 -6.13 20.33
N SER A 79 -1.61 -5.09 19.51
CA SER A 79 -1.49 -3.70 19.97
C SER A 79 -2.77 -2.87 19.81
N THR A 80 -3.75 -3.36 19.06
CA THR A 80 -5.03 -2.66 18.87
C THR A 80 -6.21 -3.43 19.47
N ILE A 81 -6.34 -4.72 19.17
CA ILE A 81 -7.51 -5.52 19.55
C ILE A 81 -7.39 -6.05 21.00
N LEU A 82 -6.31 -6.76 21.33
CA LEU A 82 -6.12 -7.35 22.66
C LEU A 82 -6.12 -6.35 23.83
N PRO A 83 -5.67 -5.08 23.68
CA PRO A 83 -5.77 -4.08 24.75
C PRO A 83 -7.20 -3.74 25.19
N PHE A 84 -8.21 -4.00 24.34
CA PHE A 84 -9.63 -3.89 24.73
C PHE A 84 -10.05 -4.95 25.76
N LYS A 85 -9.24 -6.00 25.96
CA LYS A 85 -9.49 -7.14 26.85
C LYS A 85 -10.86 -7.80 26.57
N PRO A 86 -11.07 -8.29 25.34
CA PRO A 86 -12.33 -8.93 25.00
C PRO A 86 -12.55 -10.20 25.82
N ASP A 87 -13.81 -10.45 26.20
CA ASP A 87 -14.19 -11.70 26.86
C ASP A 87 -14.18 -12.88 25.89
N VAL A 88 -14.38 -12.63 24.60
CA VAL A 88 -14.45 -13.62 23.52
C VAL A 88 -13.88 -13.02 22.23
N VAL A 89 -13.19 -13.82 21.43
CA VAL A 89 -12.79 -13.46 20.05
C VAL A 89 -13.49 -14.38 19.05
N LEU A 90 -14.06 -13.82 18.00
CA LEU A 90 -14.64 -14.56 16.88
C LEU A 90 -13.85 -14.27 15.60
N PHE A 91 -13.38 -15.32 14.93
CA PHE A 91 -12.85 -15.25 13.56
C PHE A 91 -13.95 -15.65 12.58
N LEU A 92 -14.28 -14.76 11.64
CA LEU A 92 -15.43 -14.89 10.74
C LEU A 92 -15.00 -15.31 9.32
N GLY A 93 -14.43 -16.49 9.17
CA GLY A 93 -14.06 -17.04 7.87
C GLY A 93 -12.71 -16.61 7.32
N ASP A 94 -12.39 -17.16 6.16
CA ASP A 94 -11.22 -16.94 5.32
C ASP A 94 -9.92 -16.81 6.11
N HIS A 95 -9.66 -17.81 6.94
CA HIS A 95 -8.40 -17.94 7.68
C HIS A 95 -7.24 -18.22 6.71
N PHE A 96 -7.54 -18.89 5.60
CA PHE A 96 -6.63 -19.18 4.49
C PHE A 96 -7.20 -18.62 3.18
N ASP A 97 -6.34 -18.41 2.18
CA ASP A 97 -6.74 -17.94 0.84
C ASP A 97 -6.94 -19.09 -0.15
N GLY A 98 -6.34 -20.26 0.11
CA GLY A 98 -6.35 -21.42 -0.79
C GLY A 98 -6.62 -22.74 -0.08
N GLY A 99 -7.24 -22.70 1.11
CA GLY A 99 -7.42 -23.84 2.00
C GLY A 99 -7.90 -25.13 1.33
N PRO A 100 -8.91 -25.12 0.44
CA PRO A 100 -9.45 -26.33 -0.19
C PRO A 100 -8.49 -27.00 -1.17
N TYR A 101 -7.64 -26.21 -1.81
CA TYR A 101 -6.75 -26.66 -2.88
C TYR A 101 -5.33 -26.97 -2.37
N MET A 102 -5.09 -26.70 -1.09
CA MET A 102 -3.77 -26.77 -0.47
C MET A 102 -3.43 -28.18 0.02
N PRO A 103 -2.24 -28.72 -0.34
CA PRO A 103 -1.76 -29.99 0.20
C PRO A 103 -1.58 -29.92 1.72
N ASP A 104 -1.62 -31.07 2.40
CA ASP A 104 -1.60 -31.13 3.86
C ASP A 104 -0.38 -30.44 4.48
N GLU A 105 0.81 -30.57 3.88
CA GLU A 105 2.02 -29.93 4.37
C GLU A 105 1.92 -28.40 4.34
N GLU A 106 1.50 -27.83 3.20
CA GLU A 106 1.33 -26.38 3.03
C GLU A 106 0.20 -25.84 3.91
N TRP A 107 -0.85 -26.65 4.13
CA TRP A 107 -1.94 -26.31 5.04
C TRP A 107 -1.48 -26.25 6.49
N GLN A 108 -0.62 -27.17 6.92
CA GLN A 108 -0.02 -27.13 8.26
C GLN A 108 0.91 -25.92 8.43
N GLU A 109 1.68 -25.55 7.39
CA GLU A 109 2.50 -24.34 7.42
C GLU A 109 1.64 -23.07 7.54
N SER A 110 0.55 -23.00 6.76
CA SER A 110 -0.42 -21.90 6.81
C SER A 110 -1.11 -21.83 8.17
N LEU A 111 -1.49 -22.97 8.75
CA LEU A 111 -2.06 -23.04 10.11
C LEU A 111 -1.06 -22.56 11.17
N PHE A 112 0.19 -23.00 11.09
CA PHE A 112 1.24 -22.55 12.01
C PHE A 112 1.44 -21.04 11.92
N ARG A 113 1.48 -20.51 10.71
CA ARG A 113 1.56 -19.07 10.43
C ARG A 113 0.36 -18.31 11.00
N PHE A 114 -0.86 -18.76 10.76
CA PHE A 114 -2.10 -18.20 11.34
C PHE A 114 -2.03 -18.14 12.87
N LYS A 115 -1.72 -19.27 13.51
CA LYS A 115 -1.61 -19.34 14.98
C LYS A 115 -0.47 -18.47 15.52
N HIS A 116 0.62 -18.34 14.77
CA HIS A 116 1.72 -17.46 15.13
C HIS A 116 1.28 -15.99 15.07
N ILE A 117 0.69 -15.53 13.98
CA ILE A 117 0.22 -14.14 13.78
C ILE A 117 -0.71 -13.70 14.92
N PHE A 118 -1.67 -14.54 15.28
CA PHE A 118 -2.66 -14.23 16.31
C PHE A 118 -2.25 -14.67 17.72
N GLY A 119 -1.03 -15.19 17.92
CA GLY A 119 -0.53 -15.58 19.23
C GLY A 119 -1.31 -16.74 19.89
N LEU A 120 -1.91 -17.62 19.09
CA LEU A 120 -2.81 -18.69 19.55
C LEU A 120 -2.06 -19.88 20.17
N ASN A 121 -0.75 -19.99 19.91
CA ASN A 121 0.12 -21.05 20.42
C ASN A 121 0.66 -20.77 21.83
N ASP A 122 0.53 -19.54 22.33
CA ASP A 122 1.14 -19.14 23.60
C ASP A 122 0.24 -19.48 24.80
N GLN A 123 0.34 -20.72 25.27
CA GLN A 123 -0.38 -21.20 26.45
C GLN A 123 0.14 -20.64 27.79
N ARG A 124 1.20 -19.82 27.79
CA ARG A 124 1.87 -19.40 29.04
C ARG A 124 1.52 -18.00 29.51
N THR A 125 0.85 -17.18 28.70
CA THR A 125 0.71 -15.76 29.04
C THR A 125 -0.69 -15.22 28.72
N LYS A 126 -1.49 -15.05 29.79
CA LYS A 126 -2.80 -14.37 29.91
C LYS A 126 -4.00 -15.32 29.92
N GLN A 127 -5.05 -14.91 30.67
CA GLN A 127 -6.37 -15.56 30.67
C GLN A 127 -6.71 -16.00 29.26
N GLN A 128 -6.95 -17.30 29.08
CA GLN A 128 -7.23 -17.87 27.78
C GLN A 128 -8.60 -17.34 27.33
N ILE A 129 -8.58 -16.28 26.52
CA ILE A 129 -9.79 -15.70 25.93
C ILE A 129 -10.38 -16.79 25.02
N PRO A 130 -11.63 -17.24 25.23
CA PRO A 130 -12.29 -18.16 24.32
C PRO A 130 -12.29 -17.63 22.88
N ILE A 131 -11.95 -18.52 21.94
CA ILE A 131 -11.88 -18.20 20.51
C ILE A 131 -12.85 -19.12 19.78
N TYR A 132 -13.68 -18.52 18.93
CA TYR A 132 -14.63 -19.20 18.07
C TYR A 132 -14.32 -18.92 16.61
N TYR A 133 -14.59 -19.91 15.77
CA TYR A 133 -14.25 -19.89 14.35
C TYR A 133 -15.50 -20.18 13.52
N LEU A 134 -15.64 -19.44 12.42
CA LEU A 134 -16.57 -19.74 11.34
C LEU A 134 -15.71 -19.99 10.09
N PRO A 135 -15.98 -21.03 9.28
CA PRO A 135 -15.27 -21.20 8.00
C PRO A 135 -15.74 -20.19 6.96
N GLY A 136 -14.82 -19.79 6.09
CA GLY A 136 -15.15 -19.11 4.84
C GLY A 136 -15.00 -20.01 3.61
N ASN A 137 -15.32 -19.47 2.45
CA ASN A 137 -15.17 -20.16 1.16
C ASN A 137 -13.69 -20.42 0.83
N HIS A 138 -12.77 -19.56 1.26
CA HIS A 138 -11.33 -19.80 1.04
C HIS A 138 -10.72 -20.80 2.04
N ASP A 139 -11.46 -21.21 3.08
CA ASP A 139 -11.02 -22.25 4.00
C ASP A 139 -11.41 -23.66 3.54
N ILE A 140 -12.69 -23.83 3.17
CA ILE A 140 -13.28 -25.15 2.89
C ILE A 140 -13.92 -25.27 1.49
N GLY A 141 -14.11 -24.18 0.76
CA GLY A 141 -14.71 -24.17 -0.58
C GLY A 141 -16.22 -24.43 -0.54
N TYR A 142 -16.88 -24.31 -1.71
CA TYR A 142 -18.33 -24.49 -1.81
C TYR A 142 -18.76 -25.97 -1.80
N SER A 143 -20.07 -26.19 -1.63
CA SER A 143 -20.69 -27.52 -1.49
C SER A 143 -20.35 -28.52 -2.60
N ALA A 144 -20.20 -28.07 -3.85
CA ALA A 144 -19.81 -28.94 -4.96
C ALA A 144 -18.42 -29.55 -4.75
N PHE A 145 -17.48 -28.78 -4.18
CA PHE A 145 -16.13 -29.23 -3.89
C PHE A 145 -16.12 -30.30 -2.79
N HIS A 146 -16.93 -30.11 -1.73
CA HIS A 146 -17.02 -31.06 -0.61
C HIS A 146 -17.49 -32.45 -1.02
N SER A 147 -18.33 -32.55 -2.05
CA SER A 147 -18.83 -33.84 -2.55
C SER A 147 -17.73 -34.73 -3.11
N VAL A 148 -16.64 -34.12 -3.60
CA VAL A 148 -15.47 -34.80 -4.16
C VAL A 148 -14.35 -34.90 -3.13
N HIS A 149 -14.24 -33.90 -2.24
CA HIS A 149 -13.14 -33.73 -1.29
C HIS A 149 -13.61 -33.64 0.18
N PRO A 150 -14.20 -34.71 0.76
CA PRO A 150 -14.64 -34.72 2.15
C PRO A 150 -13.49 -34.57 3.17
N GLU A 151 -12.26 -34.84 2.75
CA GLU A 151 -11.05 -34.67 3.55
C GLU A 151 -10.81 -33.21 3.95
N VAL A 152 -11.19 -32.23 3.12
CA VAL A 152 -11.03 -30.80 3.42
C VAL A 152 -11.88 -30.38 4.60
N LEU A 153 -13.15 -30.82 4.62
CA LEU A 153 -14.05 -30.60 5.76
C LEU A 153 -13.52 -31.30 7.01
N SER A 154 -13.09 -32.55 6.87
CA SER A 154 -12.59 -33.35 7.99
C SER A 154 -11.33 -32.71 8.62
N ARG A 155 -10.44 -32.16 7.80
CA ARG A 155 -9.22 -31.46 8.25
C ARG A 155 -9.56 -30.15 8.97
N TYR A 156 -10.46 -29.35 8.40
CA TYR A 156 -10.91 -28.10 9.02
C TYR A 156 -11.60 -28.37 10.37
N GLU A 157 -12.60 -29.26 10.40
CA GLU A 157 -13.39 -29.53 11.61
C GLU A 157 -12.55 -30.15 12.74
N LYS A 158 -11.50 -30.90 12.39
CA LYS A 158 -10.54 -31.43 13.36
C LYS A 158 -9.75 -30.33 14.08
N GLU A 159 -9.48 -29.21 13.41
CA GLU A 159 -8.66 -28.12 13.95
C GLU A 159 -9.50 -27.01 14.57
N PHE A 160 -10.54 -26.55 13.86
CA PHE A 160 -11.35 -25.40 14.24
C PHE A 160 -12.68 -25.77 14.90
N GLY A 161 -13.06 -27.05 14.89
CA GLY A 161 -14.31 -27.55 15.46
C GLY A 161 -15.46 -27.61 14.44
N SER A 162 -16.66 -27.90 14.94
CA SER A 162 -17.84 -28.04 14.06
C SER A 162 -18.14 -26.73 13.34
N ARG A 163 -18.61 -26.80 12.09
CA ARG A 163 -18.96 -25.63 11.28
C ARG A 163 -20.30 -24.99 11.66
N ASN A 164 -21.20 -25.78 12.26
CA ASN A 164 -22.52 -25.33 12.70
C ASN A 164 -22.66 -25.63 14.17
N TYR A 165 -22.72 -24.61 15.01
CA TYR A 165 -22.76 -24.76 16.46
C TYR A 165 -23.38 -23.54 17.13
N GLN A 166 -23.66 -23.70 18.41
CA GLN A 166 -24.13 -22.62 19.26
C GLN A 166 -23.24 -22.51 20.50
N PHE A 167 -23.05 -21.29 20.98
CA PHE A 167 -22.41 -21.04 22.26
C PHE A 167 -23.02 -19.81 22.92
N SER A 168 -22.94 -19.74 24.24
CA SER A 168 -23.45 -18.60 25.01
C SER A 168 -22.28 -17.76 25.51
N ALA A 169 -22.35 -16.44 25.29
CA ALA A 169 -21.45 -15.48 25.91
C ALA A 169 -22.28 -14.52 26.78
N GLY A 170 -22.12 -14.64 28.10
CA GLY A 170 -22.98 -13.94 29.05
C GLY A 170 -24.42 -14.46 28.99
N LYS A 171 -25.35 -13.61 28.52
CA LYS A 171 -26.78 -13.93 28.37
C LYS A 171 -27.25 -13.97 26.91
N VAL A 172 -26.32 -13.88 25.96
CA VAL A 172 -26.63 -13.93 24.53
C VAL A 172 -26.13 -15.24 23.96
N ASP A 173 -27.01 -15.89 23.21
CA ASP A 173 -26.69 -17.10 22.46
C ASP A 173 -26.23 -16.70 21.05
N PHE A 174 -25.04 -17.13 20.70
CA PHE A 174 -24.46 -17.01 19.38
C PHE A 174 -24.74 -18.31 18.62
N VAL A 175 -25.35 -18.18 17.45
CA VAL A 175 -25.56 -19.29 16.52
C VAL A 175 -24.64 -19.08 15.34
N VAL A 176 -23.68 -19.98 15.19
CA VAL A 176 -22.68 -19.97 14.12
C VAL A 176 -23.15 -20.94 13.05
N VAL A 177 -23.33 -20.42 11.84
CA VAL A 177 -23.86 -21.17 10.70
C VAL A 177 -22.90 -21.02 9.53
N ASP A 178 -22.43 -22.14 9.02
CA ASP A 178 -21.73 -22.19 7.74
C ASP A 178 -22.73 -21.92 6.62
N ALA A 179 -22.71 -20.67 6.15
CA ALA A 179 -23.65 -20.13 5.19
C ALA A 179 -22.92 -19.56 3.97
N GLN A 180 -21.98 -20.32 3.39
CA GLN A 180 -21.27 -19.92 2.16
C GLN A 180 -22.16 -19.54 0.97
N THR A 181 -23.46 -19.87 1.00
CA THR A 181 -24.41 -19.39 -0.02
C THR A 181 -24.77 -17.91 0.12
N LEU A 182 -24.44 -17.27 1.24
CA LEU A 182 -24.64 -15.85 1.53
C LEU A 182 -23.35 -15.04 1.35
N ASP A 183 -22.49 -15.48 0.43
CA ASP A 183 -21.15 -14.92 0.23
C ASP A 183 -21.18 -13.42 -0.14
N GLY A 184 -20.39 -12.63 0.57
CA GLY A 184 -20.26 -11.18 0.39
C GLY A 184 -19.03 -10.85 -0.46
N HIS A 185 -19.20 -10.03 -1.50
CA HIS A 185 -18.26 -10.01 -2.62
C HIS A 185 -17.15 -8.94 -2.54
N ASP A 186 -17.22 -7.93 -1.65
CA ASP A 186 -16.38 -6.73 -1.74
C ASP A 186 -15.31 -6.57 -0.65
N HIS A 187 -15.16 -7.51 0.29
CA HIS A 187 -14.24 -7.43 1.46
C HIS A 187 -14.34 -6.13 2.28
N ASP A 188 -15.39 -5.34 2.03
CA ASP A 188 -15.67 -4.04 2.59
C ASP A 188 -16.78 -4.17 3.63
N GLN A 189 -16.76 -3.26 4.60
CA GLN A 189 -17.81 -3.22 5.60
C GLN A 189 -19.13 -2.71 4.99
N CYS A 190 -20.23 -3.40 5.29
CA CYS A 190 -21.57 -2.90 4.99
C CYS A 190 -22.55 -3.22 6.12
N THR A 191 -23.66 -2.48 6.16
CA THR A 191 -24.76 -2.74 7.09
C THR A 191 -26.05 -2.64 6.33
N VAL A 192 -26.77 -3.76 6.26
CA VAL A 192 -27.99 -3.90 5.47
C VAL A 192 -29.12 -4.33 6.38
N VAL A 193 -30.27 -3.67 6.27
CA VAL A 193 -31.47 -4.07 7.00
C VAL A 193 -32.40 -4.81 6.05
N HIS A 194 -32.52 -6.12 6.24
CA HIS A 194 -33.40 -7.00 5.49
C HIS A 194 -34.80 -6.96 6.07
N SER A 195 -35.81 -6.74 5.22
CA SER A 195 -37.21 -6.87 5.64
C SER A 195 -37.63 -8.33 5.56
N THR A 196 -37.92 -8.96 6.70
CA THR A 196 -38.44 -10.33 6.75
C THR A 196 -39.90 -10.35 7.23
N PRO A 197 -40.67 -11.43 6.96
CA PRO A 197 -42.02 -11.58 7.51
C PRO A 197 -42.08 -11.54 9.05
N PHE A 198 -40.96 -11.80 9.71
CA PHE A 198 -40.84 -11.83 11.17
C PHE A 198 -40.29 -10.52 11.77
N GLY A 199 -40.03 -9.52 10.92
CA GLY A 199 -39.46 -8.23 11.30
C GLY A 199 -38.17 -7.88 10.54
N PRO A 200 -37.65 -6.66 10.72
CA PRO A 200 -36.38 -6.26 10.13
C PRO A 200 -35.21 -7.02 10.78
N VAL A 201 -34.30 -7.55 9.96
CA VAL A 201 -33.05 -8.20 10.40
C VAL A 201 -31.89 -7.37 9.89
N THR A 202 -30.99 -6.98 10.79
CA THR A 202 -29.79 -6.22 10.40
C THR A 202 -28.63 -7.18 10.18
N GLU A 203 -28.05 -7.13 8.98
CA GLU A 203 -26.80 -7.78 8.61
C GLU A 203 -25.66 -6.78 8.73
N HIS A 204 -24.54 -7.24 9.30
CA HIS A 204 -23.29 -6.50 9.32
C HIS A 204 -22.20 -7.33 8.64
N THR A 205 -21.63 -6.81 7.56
CA THR A 205 -20.44 -7.38 6.93
C THR A 205 -19.22 -6.69 7.52
N LEU A 206 -18.24 -7.49 7.94
CA LEU A 206 -16.97 -6.97 8.48
C LEU A 206 -15.93 -6.91 7.38
N GLY A 207 -15.22 -5.79 7.30
CA GLY A 207 -14.05 -5.69 6.44
C GLY A 207 -12.93 -6.59 6.95
N THR A 208 -12.08 -7.04 6.04
CA THR A 208 -10.92 -7.87 6.38
C THR A 208 -9.92 -7.16 7.30
N ILE A 209 -9.20 -7.94 8.12
CA ILE A 209 -8.07 -7.44 8.91
C ILE A 209 -6.80 -7.27 8.06
N SER A 210 -6.75 -7.92 6.89
CA SER A 210 -5.63 -7.87 5.96
C SER A 210 -5.79 -6.73 4.97
N TRP A 211 -4.69 -6.06 4.62
CA TRP A 211 -4.71 -5.03 3.57
C TRP A 211 -4.45 -5.58 2.16
N GLN A 212 -4.20 -6.89 2.02
CA GLN A 212 -3.88 -7.52 0.73
C GLN A 212 -5.11 -7.94 -0.09
N GLN A 213 -6.29 -8.07 0.53
CA GLN A 213 -7.52 -8.49 -0.13
C GLN A 213 -8.30 -7.32 -0.75
N GLY A 214 -7.58 -6.34 -1.32
CA GLY A 214 -8.19 -5.15 -1.94
C GLY A 214 -8.75 -4.09 -0.97
N ASN A 215 -8.95 -4.42 0.31
CA ASN A 215 -9.44 -3.46 1.30
C ASN A 215 -8.31 -2.52 1.81
N LEU A 216 -8.41 -1.23 1.46
CA LEU A 216 -7.47 -0.18 1.89
C LEU A 216 -7.68 0.26 3.35
N TYR A 217 -8.77 -0.15 3.96
CA TYR A 217 -9.27 0.24 5.28
C TYR A 217 -9.59 -0.99 6.13
N PRO A 218 -8.56 -1.77 6.51
CA PRO A 218 -8.77 -2.94 7.33
C PRO A 218 -9.48 -2.56 8.64
N SER A 219 -10.38 -3.42 9.10
CA SER A 219 -11.23 -3.12 10.24
C SER A 219 -11.51 -4.35 11.11
N PHE A 220 -12.04 -4.10 12.29
CA PHE A 220 -12.58 -5.12 13.19
C PHE A 220 -13.79 -4.55 13.93
N MET A 221 -14.64 -5.42 14.46
CA MET A 221 -15.83 -4.98 15.19
C MET A 221 -15.74 -5.35 16.67
N LEU A 222 -16.09 -4.39 17.52
CA LEU A 222 -16.35 -4.62 18.94
C LEU A 222 -17.83 -4.83 19.14
N LEU A 223 -18.19 -5.90 19.84
CA LEU A 223 -19.56 -6.25 20.16
C LEU A 223 -19.73 -6.28 21.69
N SER A 224 -20.72 -5.55 22.20
CA SER A 224 -21.13 -5.60 23.59
C SER A 224 -22.56 -6.11 23.66
N ALA A 225 -22.73 -7.21 24.39
CA ALA A 225 -24.02 -7.84 24.64
C ALA A 225 -24.37 -7.65 26.12
N GLY A 226 -25.48 -6.99 26.41
CA GLY A 226 -25.86 -6.68 27.79
C GLY A 226 -27.33 -6.36 28.01
N PRO A 227 -27.78 -6.36 29.27
CA PRO A 227 -29.15 -6.01 29.59
C PRO A 227 -29.44 -4.53 29.35
N LYS A 228 -30.57 -4.26 28.70
CA LYS A 228 -31.19 -2.94 28.59
C LYS A 228 -32.01 -2.70 29.85
N LEU A 229 -31.70 -1.63 30.59
CA LEU A 229 -32.54 -1.21 31.71
C LEU A 229 -33.76 -0.47 31.15
N SER A 230 -34.83 -1.20 30.85
CA SER A 230 -36.11 -0.59 30.49
C SER A 230 -36.57 0.30 31.64
N GLN A 231 -36.80 1.58 31.37
CA GLN A 231 -37.24 2.53 32.40
C GLN A 231 -38.67 2.27 32.89
N ASN A 232 -39.46 1.34 32.32
CA ASN A 232 -40.85 1.12 32.73
C ASN A 232 -41.46 -0.26 32.40
N SER A 233 -40.68 -1.34 32.25
CA SER A 233 -41.21 -2.70 32.16
C SER A 233 -40.33 -3.68 32.92
N THR A 234 -40.93 -4.70 33.54
CA THR A 234 -40.23 -5.81 34.22
C THR A 234 -39.48 -6.74 33.27
N ASP A 235 -39.51 -6.47 31.97
CA ASP A 235 -38.77 -7.22 30.96
C ASP A 235 -37.39 -6.60 30.73
N LEU A 236 -36.38 -7.41 31.04
CA LEU A 236 -34.98 -7.16 30.74
C LEU A 236 -34.75 -7.50 29.26
N GLU A 237 -34.91 -6.53 28.36
CA GLU A 237 -34.48 -6.71 26.98
C GLU A 237 -32.94 -6.82 26.92
N HIS A 238 -32.40 -7.63 26.02
CA HIS A 238 -30.97 -7.71 25.79
C HIS A 238 -30.64 -6.86 24.56
N GLU A 239 -29.77 -5.87 24.72
CA GLU A 239 -29.30 -5.03 23.63
C GLU A 239 -27.91 -5.52 23.20
N VAL A 240 -27.78 -5.85 21.92
CA VAL A 240 -26.49 -6.06 21.27
C VAL A 240 -26.10 -4.75 20.64
N ALA A 241 -25.02 -4.15 21.15
CA ALA A 241 -24.44 -2.94 20.61
C ALA A 241 -23.12 -3.28 19.91
N MET A 242 -22.87 -2.63 18.78
CA MET A 242 -21.69 -2.90 17.96
C MET A 242 -20.99 -1.59 17.63
N ASN A 243 -19.67 -1.63 17.53
CA ASN A 243 -18.87 -0.51 17.05
C ASN A 243 -17.78 -1.01 16.10
N LEU A 244 -17.75 -0.45 14.89
CA LEU A 244 -16.73 -0.76 13.90
C LEU A 244 -15.48 0.09 14.17
N CYS A 245 -14.33 -0.56 14.25
CA CYS A 245 -13.03 0.06 14.49
C CYS A 245 -12.12 -0.11 13.28
N PHE A 246 -11.43 0.97 12.88
CA PHE A 246 -10.47 0.93 11.77
C PHE A 246 -9.03 0.72 12.23
N LEU A 247 -8.30 -0.08 11.48
CA LEU A 247 -6.88 -0.33 11.65
C LEU A 247 -6.04 0.66 10.83
N PRO A 248 -4.73 0.79 11.13
CA PRO A 248 -3.86 1.66 10.37
C PRO A 248 -3.80 1.28 8.88
N LYS A 249 -3.84 2.30 8.02
CA LYS A 249 -3.66 2.14 6.57
C LYS A 249 -2.19 1.86 6.27
N GLN A 250 -1.82 0.59 6.18
CA GLN A 250 -0.42 0.19 6.01
C GLN A 250 0.23 0.77 4.75
N THR A 251 -0.52 0.84 3.66
CA THR A 251 -0.10 1.46 2.39
C THR A 251 0.29 2.93 2.59
N HIS A 252 -0.45 3.69 3.40
CA HIS A 252 -0.15 5.08 3.69
C HIS A 252 1.16 5.25 4.48
N ILE A 253 1.44 4.34 5.43
CA ILE A 253 2.69 4.34 6.20
C ILE A 253 3.89 4.13 5.25
N TYR A 254 3.79 3.17 4.33
CA TYR A 254 4.86 2.89 3.36
C TYR A 254 5.04 3.99 2.32
N ILE A 255 3.96 4.55 1.79
CA ILE A 255 4.02 5.73 0.91
C ILE A 255 4.75 6.86 1.63
N TRP A 256 4.43 7.08 2.91
CA TRP A 256 5.07 8.12 3.70
C TRP A 256 6.58 7.87 3.91
N TYR A 257 7.01 6.63 4.18
CA TYR A 257 8.43 6.27 4.23
C TYR A 257 9.15 6.52 2.90
N ILE A 258 8.53 6.18 1.77
CA ILE A 258 9.08 6.41 0.43
C ILE A 258 9.21 7.92 0.18
N CYS A 259 8.17 8.71 0.48
CA CYS A 259 8.19 10.16 0.36
C CYS A 259 9.32 10.77 1.22
N GLN A 260 9.45 10.32 2.47
CA GLN A 260 10.50 10.78 3.37
C GLN A 260 11.90 10.40 2.86
N PHE A 261 12.07 9.23 2.25
CA PHE A 261 13.32 8.83 1.61
C PHE A 261 13.66 9.75 0.43
N VAL A 262 12.73 10.00 -0.47
CA VAL A 262 12.94 10.92 -1.60
C VAL A 262 13.31 12.32 -1.10
N VAL A 263 12.57 12.86 -0.14
CA VAL A 263 12.86 14.18 0.46
C VAL A 263 14.24 14.18 1.13
N THR A 264 14.61 13.11 1.83
CA THR A 264 15.94 12.95 2.46
C THR A 264 17.05 13.06 1.41
N ILE A 265 16.93 12.33 0.30
CA ILE A 265 17.92 12.37 -0.78
C ILE A 265 17.99 13.76 -1.41
N LEU A 266 16.85 14.39 -1.71
CA LEU A 266 16.82 15.73 -2.27
C LEU A 266 17.45 16.76 -1.33
N LEU A 267 17.15 16.71 -0.04
CA LEU A 267 17.76 17.61 0.95
C LEU A 267 19.27 17.41 1.01
N LEU A 268 19.77 16.18 1.08
CA LEU A 268 21.20 15.91 1.10
C LEU A 268 21.90 16.35 -0.20
N VAL A 269 21.26 16.15 -1.35
CA VAL A 269 21.79 16.54 -2.65
C VAL A 269 21.79 18.05 -2.81
N PHE A 270 20.77 18.78 -2.37
CA PHE A 270 20.65 20.23 -2.59
C PHE A 270 21.13 21.08 -1.42
N TRP A 271 21.47 20.50 -0.26
CA TRP A 271 21.89 21.29 0.90
C TRP A 271 23.12 22.17 0.61
N PRO A 272 23.08 23.47 0.98
CA PRO A 272 24.18 24.38 0.72
C PRO A 272 25.39 24.04 1.60
N THR A 273 26.56 23.91 0.96
CA THR A 273 27.81 23.54 1.64
C THR A 273 28.38 24.66 2.51
N ASN A 274 27.93 25.89 2.28
CA ASN A 274 28.47 27.12 2.87
C ASN A 274 27.50 27.77 3.88
N GLY A 275 26.52 27.03 4.41
CA GLY A 275 25.50 27.57 5.31
C GLY A 275 24.38 28.33 4.58
N LEU A 276 23.35 28.75 5.31
CA LEU A 276 22.11 29.37 4.79
C LEU A 276 22.30 30.71 4.04
N GLY A 277 23.54 31.17 3.82
CA GLY A 277 23.83 32.46 3.15
C GLY A 277 23.81 32.44 1.62
N SER A 278 23.44 31.34 0.96
CA SER A 278 23.38 31.24 -0.50
C SER A 278 21.96 30.89 -0.96
N LEU A 279 21.13 31.94 -1.09
CA LEU A 279 19.75 31.88 -1.59
C LEU A 279 19.55 31.27 -3.00
N PRO A 280 20.52 31.23 -3.95
CA PRO A 280 20.24 30.72 -5.29
C PRO A 280 19.83 29.23 -5.32
N CYS A 281 20.40 28.38 -4.45
CA CYS A 281 20.11 26.94 -4.44
C CYS A 281 18.74 26.61 -3.81
N MET A 282 18.29 27.45 -2.86
CA MET A 282 16.99 27.29 -2.21
C MET A 282 15.85 27.56 -3.20
N ASN A 283 16.04 28.53 -4.09
CA ASN A 283 15.08 28.82 -5.18
C ASN A 283 14.99 27.66 -6.18
N THR A 284 16.12 27.00 -6.52
CA THR A 284 16.13 25.82 -7.42
C THR A 284 15.45 24.60 -6.78
N PHE A 285 15.68 24.38 -5.48
CA PHE A 285 15.01 23.32 -4.72
C PHE A 285 13.50 23.60 -4.60
N MET A 286 13.10 24.83 -4.26
CA MET A 286 11.70 25.24 -4.19
C MET A 286 11.00 25.12 -5.54
N SER A 287 11.67 25.46 -6.65
CA SER A 287 11.10 25.28 -8.00
C SER A 287 10.94 23.80 -8.37
N PHE A 288 11.90 22.95 -7.99
CA PHE A 288 11.79 21.50 -8.21
C PHE A 288 10.69 20.86 -7.35
N MET A 289 10.58 21.24 -6.08
CA MET A 289 9.48 20.78 -5.22
C MET A 289 8.12 21.25 -5.74
N ARG A 290 8.05 22.47 -6.29
CA ARG A 290 6.84 23.00 -6.91
C ARG A 290 6.47 22.27 -8.21
N SER A 291 7.45 21.86 -9.03
CA SER A 291 7.19 21.07 -10.24
C SER A 291 6.73 19.66 -9.91
N VAL A 292 7.41 18.99 -8.96
CA VAL A 292 7.01 17.65 -8.50
C VAL A 292 5.63 17.68 -7.83
N GLY A 293 5.37 18.70 -7.00
CA GLY A 293 4.06 18.90 -6.39
C GLY A 293 2.95 19.16 -7.41
N ALA A 294 3.22 20.00 -8.43
CA ALA A 294 2.26 20.27 -9.50
C ALA A 294 1.94 19.01 -10.33
N GLU A 295 2.91 18.13 -10.55
CA GLU A 295 2.74 16.90 -11.33
C GLU A 295 2.03 15.79 -10.54
N LEU A 296 2.22 15.75 -9.21
CA LEU A 296 1.45 14.86 -8.32
C LEU A 296 -0.01 15.31 -8.15
N LEU A 297 -0.24 16.63 -8.04
CA LEU A 297 -1.57 17.24 -7.94
C LEU A 297 -2.33 17.25 -9.27
N SER A 298 -1.65 17.37 -10.41
CA SER A 298 -2.30 17.26 -11.73
C SER A 298 -2.79 15.84 -12.01
N ARG A 299 -2.15 14.82 -11.42
CA ARG A 299 -2.60 13.43 -11.50
C ARG A 299 -3.84 13.14 -10.64
N THR A 300 -4.13 13.97 -9.64
CA THR A 300 -5.34 13.84 -8.79
C THR A 300 -6.53 14.60 -9.34
N LYS A 301 -6.33 15.46 -10.34
CA LYS A 301 -7.42 16.10 -11.08
C LYS A 301 -7.63 15.33 -12.38
N GLU A 302 -8.15 14.12 -12.24
CA GLU A 302 -8.69 13.41 -13.39
C GLU A 302 -9.90 14.18 -13.93
N LYS A 303 -9.97 14.13 -15.24
CA LYS A 303 -10.74 14.96 -16.13
C LYS A 303 -12.16 14.44 -16.14
N ASP A 304 -13.03 15.16 -15.44
CA ASP A 304 -14.49 15.01 -15.46
C ASP A 304 -15.01 15.48 -16.84
N ASP A 305 -14.78 14.65 -17.86
CA ASP A 305 -15.45 14.77 -19.15
C ASP A 305 -16.49 13.64 -19.20
N GLU A 306 -17.74 13.95 -18.85
CA GLU A 306 -18.91 13.12 -19.12
C GLU A 306 -19.04 12.88 -20.64
N ASP A 307 -18.52 11.76 -21.13
CA ASP A 307 -18.73 11.29 -22.52
C ASP A 307 -19.91 10.32 -22.53
N ASP A 308 -21.11 10.88 -22.74
CA ASP A 308 -22.35 10.15 -23.04
C ASP A 308 -22.20 9.37 -24.36
N GLY A 309 -21.71 8.14 -24.26
CA GLY A 309 -21.52 7.23 -25.38
C GLY A 309 -22.62 6.18 -25.44
N ASP A 310 -23.32 6.08 -26.56
CA ASP A 310 -24.31 5.04 -26.84
C ASP A 310 -23.62 3.66 -27.00
N TYR A 311 -24.03 2.66 -26.21
CA TYR A 311 -23.47 1.30 -26.19
C TYR A 311 -24.49 0.28 -26.72
N ASP A 312 -24.04 -0.66 -27.54
CA ASP A 312 -24.86 -1.79 -27.97
C ASP A 312 -24.53 -3.05 -27.15
N MET A 313 -25.57 -3.79 -26.74
CA MET A 313 -25.46 -5.07 -26.06
C MET A 313 -25.22 -6.19 -27.08
N VAL A 314 -24.12 -6.91 -26.94
CA VAL A 314 -23.78 -8.07 -27.78
C VAL A 314 -23.50 -9.27 -26.89
N PHE A 315 -24.16 -10.39 -27.18
CA PHE A 315 -23.93 -11.66 -26.49
C PHE A 315 -22.92 -12.50 -27.26
N ASP A 316 -21.99 -13.14 -26.53
CA ASP A 316 -21.09 -14.13 -27.11
C ASP A 316 -21.77 -15.51 -27.24
N ALA A 317 -21.09 -16.44 -27.91
CA ALA A 317 -21.61 -17.79 -28.18
C ALA A 317 -21.76 -18.65 -26.90
N GLU A 318 -21.22 -18.20 -25.77
CA GLU A 318 -21.32 -18.85 -24.46
C GLU A 318 -22.41 -18.21 -23.57
N GLY A 319 -23.09 -17.17 -24.07
CA GLY A 319 -24.22 -16.52 -23.40
C GLY A 319 -23.85 -15.34 -22.49
N SER A 320 -22.60 -14.88 -22.53
CA SER A 320 -22.15 -13.72 -21.74
C SER A 320 -22.43 -12.42 -22.49
N MET A 321 -22.98 -11.43 -21.79
CA MET A 321 -23.35 -10.13 -22.36
C MET A 321 -22.19 -9.14 -22.24
N HIS A 322 -21.80 -8.54 -23.36
CA HIS A 322 -20.77 -7.50 -23.42
C HIS A 322 -21.33 -6.21 -24.02
N LEU A 323 -20.95 -5.06 -23.45
CA LEU A 323 -21.30 -3.75 -23.96
C LEU A 323 -20.17 -3.23 -24.85
N VAL A 324 -20.46 -2.98 -26.13
CA VAL A 324 -19.46 -2.48 -27.09
C VAL A 324 -19.81 -1.05 -27.49
N LYS A 325 -18.85 -0.13 -27.37
CA LYS A 325 -19.02 1.28 -27.71
C LYS A 325 -19.16 1.45 -29.22
N LYS A 326 -20.20 2.16 -29.67
CA LYS A 326 -20.48 2.39 -31.09
C LYS A 326 -19.41 3.29 -31.72
N ALA A 327 -18.75 2.83 -32.78
CA ALA A 327 -17.71 3.60 -33.46
C ALA A 327 -18.35 4.74 -34.28
N VAL A 328 -18.15 5.99 -33.87
CA VAL A 328 -18.53 7.17 -34.66
C VAL A 328 -17.44 7.47 -35.70
N ALA A 329 -17.83 7.49 -36.98
CA ALA A 329 -16.92 7.88 -38.07
C ALA A 329 -16.63 9.39 -38.02
N LYS A 330 -15.36 9.75 -37.79
CA LYS A 330 -14.91 11.16 -37.74
C LYS A 330 -14.47 11.62 -39.13
N THR A 331 -15.13 12.64 -39.68
CA THR A 331 -14.73 13.34 -40.92
C THR A 331 -13.58 14.31 -40.63
N PRO A 332 -12.58 14.49 -41.53
CA PRO A 332 -11.46 15.40 -41.27
C PRO A 332 -11.85 16.85 -41.60
N SER A 333 -11.77 17.73 -40.61
CA SER A 333 -11.89 19.19 -40.79
C SER A 333 -10.54 19.82 -41.16
N ALA A 334 -10.52 20.56 -42.26
CA ALA A 334 -9.39 21.34 -42.75
C ALA A 334 -9.03 22.51 -41.83
N SER A 335 -7.74 22.71 -41.56
CA SER A 335 -7.21 23.90 -40.87
C SER A 335 -6.63 24.89 -41.89
N SER A 336 -7.26 26.06 -41.99
CA SER A 336 -6.79 27.22 -42.75
C SER A 336 -5.68 27.96 -41.99
N ASP A 337 -4.45 27.91 -42.49
CA ASP A 337 -3.34 28.74 -42.03
C ASP A 337 -3.46 30.16 -42.64
N SER A 338 -3.55 31.18 -41.79
CA SER A 338 -3.40 32.59 -42.20
C SER A 338 -2.13 33.18 -41.56
N ARG A 339 -1.11 33.41 -42.39
CA ARG A 339 0.06 34.23 -42.07
C ARG A 339 -0.22 35.69 -42.39
N PRO A 340 0.27 36.67 -41.61
CA PRO A 340 0.40 38.04 -42.08
C PRO A 340 1.73 38.24 -42.81
N THR A 341 1.63 38.87 -43.98
CA THR A 341 2.72 39.25 -44.88
C THR A 341 3.46 40.49 -44.39
N GLY A 342 4.79 40.41 -44.35
CA GLY A 342 5.71 41.55 -44.15
C GLY A 342 6.88 41.44 -45.13
N ARG A 343 6.93 42.39 -46.07
CA ARG A 343 7.83 42.51 -47.23
C ARG A 343 9.31 42.70 -46.84
N GLY A 344 10.23 42.14 -47.64
CA GLY A 344 11.64 42.54 -47.64
C GLY A 344 12.54 41.64 -48.50
N SER A 345 12.65 41.94 -49.79
CA SER A 345 13.56 41.29 -50.75
C SER A 345 14.96 41.89 -50.71
N VAL A 346 16.03 41.08 -50.71
CA VAL A 346 17.30 41.38 -51.39
C VAL A 346 17.91 40.07 -51.91
N VAL A 347 18.37 40.12 -53.15
CA VAL A 347 18.89 39.06 -54.02
C VAL A 347 20.43 39.00 -53.96
N ALA A 348 20.99 37.81 -54.30
CA ALA A 348 22.27 37.53 -54.99
C ALA A 348 23.27 36.69 -54.16
N ARG A 349 24.08 35.78 -54.70
CA ARG A 349 24.21 35.00 -55.95
C ARG A 349 25.33 33.96 -55.67
N ALA A 350 25.30 32.86 -56.41
CA ALA A 350 26.12 31.65 -56.33
C ALA A 350 27.65 31.78 -56.55
N THR A 351 28.41 30.75 -56.11
CA THR A 351 29.39 29.91 -56.86
C THR A 351 30.06 28.94 -55.84
N ALA A 352 30.12 27.61 -55.92
CA ALA A 352 30.34 26.59 -56.97
C ALA A 352 31.79 26.07 -57.06
N GLY A 353 31.94 24.74 -56.90
CA GLY A 353 33.03 23.89 -57.39
C GLY A 353 34.15 23.57 -56.39
N ARG A 354 34.72 22.36 -56.31
CA ARG A 354 34.57 21.12 -57.08
C ARG A 354 35.33 19.99 -56.34
N HIS A 355 34.82 18.77 -56.42
CA HIS A 355 35.48 17.50 -56.06
C HIS A 355 36.69 17.16 -56.95
N ARG A 356 37.70 16.44 -56.41
CA ARG A 356 38.15 15.13 -56.97
C ARG A 356 39.15 14.36 -56.08
N LEU A 357 39.02 13.04 -56.13
CA LEU A 357 39.75 11.97 -55.45
C LEU A 357 41.22 11.77 -55.90
N GLU A 358 42.06 11.32 -54.95
CA GLU A 358 43.09 10.22 -54.89
C GLU A 358 43.47 9.45 -56.19
N PRO A 359 44.63 8.72 -56.33
CA PRO A 359 45.44 8.10 -55.26
C PRO A 359 46.99 8.06 -55.46
N ASP A 360 47.65 7.38 -54.52
CA ASP A 360 48.85 6.50 -54.61
C ASP A 360 50.25 6.96 -54.16
N SER A 361 50.67 6.32 -53.06
CA SER A 361 51.96 5.66 -52.81
C SER A 361 53.23 6.50 -52.61
N SER A 362 53.81 6.43 -51.40
CA SER A 362 55.06 5.69 -51.16
C SER A 362 55.56 5.86 -49.72
N ILE A 363 56.16 4.78 -49.23
CA ILE A 363 56.74 4.57 -47.92
C ILE A 363 58.07 5.31 -47.80
N ARG A 364 58.31 6.07 -46.71
CA ARG A 364 59.56 5.97 -45.95
C ARG A 364 59.52 6.70 -44.60
N VAL A 365 59.86 5.91 -43.59
CA VAL A 365 60.21 6.26 -42.22
C VAL A 365 61.59 6.91 -42.23
N ASP A 366 61.76 8.08 -41.58
CA ASP A 366 62.82 8.18 -40.58
C ASP A 366 62.58 9.28 -39.54
N MET A 367 63.04 8.96 -38.35
CA MET A 367 62.90 9.63 -37.08
C MET A 367 64.14 10.50 -36.85
N GLY A 368 64.00 11.75 -36.39
CA GLY A 368 65.16 12.44 -35.81
C GLY A 368 65.13 13.97 -35.81
N SER A 369 64.40 14.52 -34.85
CA SER A 369 64.79 15.66 -34.00
C SER A 369 65.51 16.84 -34.65
N GLU A 370 64.77 17.91 -34.93
CA GLU A 370 65.32 19.27 -34.84
C GLU A 370 64.33 20.20 -34.14
N MET A 371 64.86 20.87 -33.11
CA MET A 371 64.19 21.81 -32.23
C MET A 371 63.82 23.08 -33.01
N THR A 372 62.54 23.46 -33.05
CA THR A 372 62.16 24.87 -33.26
C THR A 372 60.98 25.29 -32.40
N SER A 373 61.25 26.42 -31.74
CA SER A 373 60.44 27.37 -31.00
C SER A 373 58.92 27.42 -31.24
N GLU A 374 58.22 27.68 -30.13
CA GLU A 374 57.07 28.57 -29.97
C GLU A 374 55.95 28.55 -31.03
N ASP A 375 54.81 27.97 -30.65
CA ASP A 375 53.54 28.68 -30.39
C ASP A 375 52.41 27.66 -30.42
N GLY A 376 51.49 27.72 -29.45
CA GLY A 376 50.48 26.68 -29.32
C GLY A 376 49.62 26.78 -28.08
N GLY A 377 48.73 27.77 -28.09
CA GLY A 377 47.36 27.67 -27.54
C GLY A 377 47.17 26.93 -26.23
N LYS A 378 47.03 27.68 -25.14
CA LYS A 378 46.36 27.23 -23.90
C LYS A 378 44.97 26.67 -24.24
N LEU A 379 44.86 25.34 -24.32
CA LEU A 379 43.56 24.68 -24.26
C LEU A 379 43.09 24.67 -22.79
N ALA A 380 41.98 25.39 -22.54
CA ALA A 380 41.38 25.55 -21.23
C ALA A 380 41.06 24.19 -20.57
N ARG A 381 41.71 23.91 -19.44
CA ARG A 381 41.43 22.77 -18.56
C ARG A 381 40.21 23.07 -17.67
N ALA A 382 39.06 23.40 -18.25
CA ALA A 382 37.87 23.86 -17.51
C ALA A 382 36.99 22.73 -16.92
N GLY A 383 37.14 21.48 -17.35
CA GLY A 383 36.24 20.37 -16.93
C GLY A 383 36.59 19.65 -15.61
N LYS A 384 37.83 19.72 -15.12
CA LYS A 384 38.29 18.90 -13.97
C LYS A 384 37.83 19.43 -12.60
N SER A 385 37.57 20.73 -12.49
CA SER A 385 37.19 21.40 -11.23
C SER A 385 35.73 21.13 -10.83
N GLY A 386 34.81 21.17 -11.80
CA GLY A 386 33.38 20.88 -11.58
C GLY A 386 33.14 19.42 -11.21
N ALA A 387 33.74 18.49 -11.97
CA ALA A 387 33.64 17.06 -11.71
C ALA A 387 34.12 16.68 -10.29
N ARG A 388 35.22 17.28 -9.81
CA ARG A 388 35.74 17.05 -8.46
C ARG A 388 34.79 17.55 -7.37
N LYS A 389 34.11 18.69 -7.58
CA LYS A 389 33.10 19.22 -6.65
C LYS A 389 31.85 18.35 -6.61
N VAL A 390 31.40 17.86 -7.76
CA VAL A 390 30.26 16.93 -7.86
C VAL A 390 30.59 15.61 -7.15
N LEU A 391 31.77 15.04 -7.40
CA LEU A 391 32.21 13.80 -6.74
C LEU A 391 32.32 13.95 -5.21
N GLN A 392 32.85 15.08 -4.74
CA GLN A 392 32.88 15.40 -3.30
C GLN A 392 31.48 15.61 -2.69
N ARG A 393 30.51 16.07 -3.48
CA ARG A 393 29.11 16.18 -3.04
C ARG A 393 28.48 14.81 -2.94
N LEU A 394 28.64 13.97 -3.96
CA LEU A 394 28.15 12.59 -3.98
C LEU A 394 28.70 11.78 -2.80
N PHE A 395 30.00 11.85 -2.54
CA PHE A 395 30.62 11.17 -1.40
C PHE A 395 30.00 11.58 -0.06
N ARG A 396 29.70 12.88 0.13
CA ARG A 396 29.04 13.37 1.35
C ARG A 396 27.60 12.91 1.48
N VAL A 397 26.86 12.85 0.37
CA VAL A 397 25.49 12.31 0.36
C VAL A 397 25.51 10.84 0.77
N ILE A 398 26.37 10.04 0.13
CA ILE A 398 26.53 8.61 0.46
C ILE A 398 26.90 8.44 1.93
N GLN A 399 27.89 9.18 2.43
CA GLN A 399 28.28 9.11 3.84
C GLN A 399 27.12 9.47 4.78
N SER A 400 26.32 10.48 4.44
CA SER A 400 25.17 10.88 5.26
C SER A 400 24.05 9.83 5.24
N VAL A 401 23.77 9.24 4.08
CA VAL A 401 22.79 8.15 3.95
C VAL A 401 23.24 6.94 4.76
N LEU A 402 24.53 6.57 4.71
CA LEU A 402 25.08 5.49 5.51
C LEU A 402 24.93 5.74 7.02
N VAL A 403 25.14 6.98 7.48
CA VAL A 403 24.94 7.34 8.90
C VAL A 403 23.46 7.25 9.29
N ILE A 404 22.56 7.76 8.45
CA ILE A 404 21.11 7.68 8.69
C ILE A 404 20.66 6.21 8.77
N ALA A 405 21.11 5.39 7.83
CA ALA A 405 20.81 3.96 7.79
C ALA A 405 21.40 3.22 9.00
N ALA A 406 22.67 3.49 9.36
CA ALA A 406 23.34 2.84 10.49
C ALA A 406 22.64 3.12 11.83
N LEU A 407 21.96 4.26 11.98
CA LEU A 407 21.22 4.60 13.20
C LEU A 407 19.78 4.09 13.19
N ASN A 408 19.10 4.14 12.04
CA ASN A 408 17.67 3.84 11.95
C ASN A 408 17.34 2.41 11.54
N ALA A 409 18.20 1.73 10.77
CA ALA A 409 17.97 0.33 10.42
C ALA A 409 17.98 -0.58 11.66
N PRO A 410 18.89 -0.43 12.65
CA PRO A 410 18.80 -1.22 13.87
C PRO A 410 17.53 -0.92 14.68
N LEU A 411 17.08 0.34 14.72
CA LEU A 411 15.81 0.72 15.36
C LEU A 411 14.63 0.02 14.68
N TYR A 412 14.58 0.06 13.34
CA TYR A 412 13.55 -0.63 12.58
C TYR A 412 13.59 -2.15 12.81
N MET A 413 14.77 -2.77 12.72
CA MET A 413 14.92 -4.20 12.99
C MET A 413 14.51 -4.55 14.42
N MET A 414 14.83 -3.72 15.41
CA MET A 414 14.39 -3.94 16.80
C MET A 414 12.87 -3.89 16.93
N LEU A 415 12.20 -2.94 16.26
CA LEU A 415 10.75 -2.86 16.22
C LEU A 415 10.14 -4.07 15.51
N LEU A 416 10.71 -4.52 14.39
CA LEU A 416 10.31 -5.74 13.69
C LEU A 416 10.48 -7.00 14.56
N PHE A 417 11.63 -7.14 15.20
CA PHE A 417 11.95 -8.31 16.01
C PHE A 417 11.10 -8.39 17.27
N LYS A 418 10.71 -7.25 17.87
CA LYS A 418 9.75 -7.24 18.97
C LYS A 418 8.47 -8.00 18.58
N ASP A 419 7.98 -7.76 17.37
CA ASP A 419 6.74 -8.37 16.92
C ASP A 419 6.93 -9.84 16.51
N TRP A 420 8.16 -10.26 16.17
CA TRP A 420 8.47 -11.63 15.76
C TRP A 420 8.92 -12.56 16.92
N ILE A 421 9.56 -12.01 17.96
CA ILE A 421 10.29 -12.77 19.00
C ILE A 421 9.46 -13.04 20.27
N ASP A 422 8.19 -12.65 20.32
CA ASP A 422 7.30 -13.19 21.36
C ASP A 422 7.17 -14.72 21.15
N ARG A 423 7.94 -15.44 21.99
CA ARG A 423 8.31 -16.86 21.95
C ARG A 423 7.58 -17.66 23.02
#